data_AF-A0A533WL85-F1
#
_entry.id   AF-A0A533WL85-F1
#
_cell.length_a   1.000
_cell.length_b   1.000
_cell.length_c   1.000
_cell.angle_alpha   90.00
_cell.angle_beta   90.00
_cell.angle_gamma   90.00
#
_symmetry.space_group_name_H-M   'P 1'
#
loop_
_entity.id
_entity.type
_entity.pdbx_description
1 polymer ?
#
loop_
_entity_poly.entity_id
_entity_poly.type
_entity_poly.pdbx_seq_one_letter_code
_entity_poly.pdbx_strand_id
1 'polypeptide(L)' 'MEKHYWFFIDSDLIEKSREGKEDLFISLYFEYKFAEVVSGYGMISQFEPNSDGFIHKEMWVDAPRVLR' A
#
# COMPACT_ATOMS: atom_id res chain seq x y z
N MET A 1 -18.80 1.54 3.32
CA MET A 1 -18.54 0.40 2.40
C MET A 1 -17.10 -0.01 2.60
N GLU A 2 -16.87 -1.23 3.05
CA GLU A 2 -15.54 -1.82 3.12
C GLU A 2 -15.07 -2.14 1.70
N LYS A 3 -13.78 -1.88 1.40
CA LYS A 3 -13.16 -2.22 0.11
C LYS A 3 -12.03 -3.20 0.37
N HIS A 4 -12.01 -4.29 -0.38
CA HIS A 4 -10.92 -5.26 -0.35
C HIS A 4 -10.11 -5.14 -1.65
N TYR A 5 -8.79 -5.07 -1.51
CA TYR A 5 -7.86 -5.04 -2.64
C TYR A 5 -6.99 -6.30 -2.58
N TRP A 6 -6.81 -6.95 -3.73
CA TRP A 6 -5.94 -8.10 -3.88
C TRP A 6 -4.73 -7.70 -4.70
N PHE A 7 -3.55 -8.03 -4.22
CA PHE A 7 -2.29 -7.84 -4.91
C PHE A 7 -1.72 -9.21 -5.29
N PHE A 8 -1.34 -9.36 -6.55
CA PHE A 8 -0.66 -10.54 -7.03
C PHE A 8 0.82 -10.20 -7.18
N ILE A 9 1.67 -11.04 -6.60
CA ILE A 9 3.12 -10.84 -6.55
C ILE A 9 3.74 -11.95 -7.38
N ASP A 10 4.72 -11.59 -8.20
CA ASP A 10 5.54 -12.55 -8.93
C ASP A 10 6.23 -13.51 -7.94
N SER A 11 6.22 -14.81 -8.24
CA SER A 11 6.80 -15.85 -7.38
C SER A 11 8.29 -15.61 -7.13
N ASP A 12 9.02 -15.18 -8.15
CA ASP A 12 10.46 -15.02 -8.06
C ASP A 12 10.80 -13.83 -7.14
N LEU A 13 9.97 -12.78 -7.18
CA LEU A 13 10.13 -11.58 -6.35
C LEU A 13 9.90 -11.90 -4.87
N ILE A 14 8.85 -12.65 -4.55
CA ILE A 14 8.55 -13.03 -3.15
C ILE A 14 9.60 -14.03 -2.62
N GLU A 15 10.09 -14.95 -3.45
CA GLU A 15 11.14 -15.89 -3.07
C GLU A 15 12.45 -15.17 -2.73
N LYS A 16 12.91 -14.26 -3.59
CA LYS A 16 14.10 -13.45 -3.29
C LYS A 16 13.95 -12.64 -2.02
N SER A 17 12.75 -12.11 -1.74
CA SER A 17 12.52 -11.37 -0.52
C SER A 17 12.54 -12.26 0.73
N ARG A 18 11.95 -13.46 0.66
CA ARG A 18 12.05 -14.49 1.71
C ARG A 18 13.50 -14.90 2.00
N GLU A 19 14.34 -14.97 0.97
CA GLU A 19 15.77 -15.27 1.12
C GLU A 19 16.60 -14.07 1.63
N GLY A 20 15.98 -12.91 1.87
CA GLY A 20 16.66 -11.69 2.29
C GLY A 20 17.54 -11.05 1.22
N LYS A 21 17.32 -11.39 -0.06
CA LYS A 21 18.11 -10.88 -1.19
C LYS A 21 17.59 -9.55 -1.72
N GLU A 22 16.28 -9.30 -1.60
CA GLU A 22 15.63 -8.08 -2.08
C GLU A 22 14.55 -7.63 -1.08
N ASP A 23 14.40 -6.31 -0.89
CA ASP A 23 13.27 -5.77 -0.15
C ASP A 23 12.03 -5.70 -1.06
N LEU A 24 10.90 -6.16 -0.55
CA LEU A 24 9.63 -6.11 -1.27
C LEU A 24 8.65 -5.17 -0.56
N PHE A 25 8.18 -4.16 -1.30
CA PHE A 25 7.19 -3.19 -0.82
C PHE A 25 5.91 -3.25 -1.64
N ILE A 26 4.77 -3.06 -0.97
CA ILE A 26 3.48 -2.75 -1.60
C ILE A 26 3.11 -1.34 -1.22
N SER A 27 2.75 -0.53 -2.22
CA SER A 27 2.13 0.77 -2.03
C SER A 27 0.71 0.76 -2.57
N LEU A 28 -0.21 1.35 -1.82
CA LEU A 28 -1.59 1.58 -2.24
C LEU A 28 -1.91 3.05 -2.03
N TYR A 29 -2.44 3.68 -3.06
CA TYR A 29 -3.00 5.01 -2.98
C TYR A 29 -4.38 5.01 -3.62
N PHE A 30 -5.35 5.65 -2.96
CA PHE A 30 -6.66 5.90 -3.55
C PHE A 30 -7.13 7.31 -3.22
N GLU A 31 -7.73 7.94 -4.23
CA GLU A 31 -8.46 9.19 -4.07
C GLU A 31 -9.92 8.90 -3.77
N TYR A 32 -10.53 9.76 -2.96
CA TYR A 32 -11.95 9.72 -2.69
C TYR A 32 -12.53 11.13 -2.69
N LYS A 33 -13.74 11.24 -3.26
CA LYS A 33 -14.55 12.45 -3.22
C LYS A 33 -15.43 12.45 -1.99
N PHE A 34 -15.48 13.58 -1.30
CA PHE A 34 -16.43 13.82 -0.23
C PHE A 34 -16.95 15.25 -0.35
N ALA A 35 -18.25 15.42 -0.58
CA ALA A 35 -18.83 16.72 -0.96
C ALA A 35 -18.08 17.36 -2.15
N GLU A 36 -17.65 18.62 -2.02
CA GLU A 36 -16.92 19.38 -3.06
C GLU A 36 -15.39 19.23 -2.98
N VAL A 37 -14.89 18.36 -2.10
CA VAL A 37 -13.45 18.12 -1.92
C VAL A 37 -13.02 16.74 -2.37
N VAL A 38 -11.81 16.67 -2.89
CA VAL A 38 -11.06 15.43 -3.14
C VAL A 38 -9.98 15.32 -2.07
N SER A 39 -9.86 14.14 -1.49
CA SER A 39 -8.76 13.76 -0.62
C SER A 39 -8.14 12.45 -1.11
N GLY A 40 -6.96 12.14 -0.61
CA GLY A 40 -6.22 10.93 -0.92
C GLY A 40 -5.83 10.20 0.35
N TYR A 41 -5.72 8.88 0.27
CA TYR A 41 -5.16 8.05 1.32
C TYR A 41 -4.06 7.17 0.70
N GLY A 42 -2.88 7.20 1.32
CA GLY A 42 -1.73 6.39 0.91
C GLY A 42 -1.23 5.49 2.02
N MET A 43 -0.73 4.33 1.64
CA MET A 43 -0.05 3.40 2.54
C MET A 43 1.11 2.69 1.84
N ILE A 44 2.17 2.41 2.61
CA ILE A 44 3.29 1.55 2.22
C ILE A 44 3.43 0.45 3.27
N SER A 45 3.59 -0.78 2.79
CA SER A 45 3.92 -1.96 3.60
C SER A 45 5.16 -2.67 3.02
N GLN A 46 5.97 -3.28 3.87
CA GLN A 46 7.14 -4.08 3.47
C GLN A 46 6.92 -5.53 3.85
N PHE A 47 7.35 -6.46 3.00
CA PHE A 47 7.43 -7.87 3.36
C PHE A 47 8.52 -8.09 4.40
N GLU A 48 8.18 -8.79 5.48
CA GLU A 48 9.10 -9.15 6.56
C GLU A 48 9.28 -10.69 6.55
N PRO A 49 10.45 -11.19 6.13
CA PRO A 49 10.70 -12.62 5.97
C PRO A 49 10.47 -13.43 7.24
N ASN A 50 10.76 -12.85 8.42
CA ASN A 50 10.61 -13.54 9.70
C ASN A 50 9.14 -13.83 10.06
N SER A 51 8.20 -13.04 9.54
CA SER A 51 6.77 -13.20 9.78
C SER A 51 6.00 -13.79 8.59
N ASP A 52 6.69 -14.01 7.46
CA ASP A 52 6.10 -14.38 6.16
C ASP A 52 4.87 -13.52 5.82
N GLY A 53 4.99 -12.21 6.03
CA GLY A 53 3.87 -11.28 5.93
C GLY A 53 4.29 -9.84 5.67
N PHE A 54 3.32 -9.00 5.30
CA PHE A 54 3.55 -7.58 5.08
C PHE A 54 3.30 -6.80 6.38
N ILE A 55 4.31 -6.06 6.80
CA ILE A 55 4.24 -5.14 7.92
C ILE A 55 4.01 -3.71 7.43
N HIS A 56 3.18 -2.96 8.15
CA HIS A 56 2.93 -1.56 7.88
C HIS A 56 4.22 -0.72 8.06
N LYS A 57 4.47 0.22 7.15
CA LYS A 57 5.61 1.16 7.24
C LYS A 57 5.18 2.62 7.33
N GLU A 58 4.30 3.06 6.44
CA GLU A 58 3.89 4.47 6.40
C GLU A 58 2.45 4.61 5.94
N MET A 59 1.77 5.62 6.47
CA MET A 59 0.41 6.02 6.11
C MET A 59 0.32 7.53 6.03
N TRP A 60 -0.40 8.04 5.04
CA TRP A 60 -0.71 9.46 4.98
C TRP A 60 -2.10 9.70 4.40
N VAL A 61 -2.61 10.89 4.70
CA VAL A 61 -3.84 11.43 4.13
C VAL A 61 -3.48 12.76 3.48
N ASP A 62 -3.87 12.94 2.24
CA ASP A 62 -3.67 14.21 1.57
C ASP A 62 -4.58 15.28 2.19
N ALA A 63 -4.10 16.53 2.22
CA ALA A 63 -4.97 17.64 2.58
C ALA A 63 -6.12 17.74 1.55
N PRO A 64 -7.38 17.96 2.00
CA PRO A 64 -8.51 18.11 1.09
C PRO A 64 -8.28 19.25 0.09
N ARG A 65 -8.52 18.97 -1.19
CA ARG A 65 -8.44 19.94 -2.28
C ARG A 65 -9.83 20.15 -2.87
N VAL A 66 -10.24 21.42 -3.02
CA VAL A 66 -11.49 21.77 -3.69
C VAL A 66 -11.36 21.43 -5.18
N LEU A 67 -12.34 20.70 -5.73
CA LEU A 67 -12.45 20.51 -7.17
C LEU A 67 -12.78 21.86 -7.80
N ARG A 68 -11.80 22.48 -8.47
CA ARG A 68 -12.02 23.69 -9.28
C ARG A 68 -12.71 23.36 -10.59
#